data_AF-A0A1X0RJE9-F1
#
_entry.id   AF-A0A1X0RJE9-F1
#
_cell.length_a   1.000
_cell.length_b   1.000
_cell.length_c   1.000
_cell.angle_alpha   90.00
_cell.angle_beta   90.00
_cell.angle_gamma   90.00
#
_symmetry.space_group_name_H-M   'P 1'
#
loop_
_entity.id
_entity.type
_entity.pdbx_description
1 polymer ?
#
loop_
_entity_poly.entity_id
_entity_poly.type
_entity_poly.pdbx_seq_one_letter_code
_entity_poly.pdbx_strand_id
1 'polypeptide(L)'
;MKQTSWILTLISSLVCTFVSIPFVIQFMHSKLDMRLLDTDSKFHTTFTCFFISYLILDLSLGSIYYRERVTIMTGWVHHLFYIAVLFWFLRLQISSLFTVASILELPTVILAIGSMDHELRSDLLFGSTFFLLRLVAHAWMTIALKRHHRIKVMWVIALVIYPLHLYWFYGIVRTNLKKRKLRRIVVKTISNDVF
;
A
#
# COMPACT_ATOMS: atom_id res chain seq x y z
N MET A 1 15.69 7.17 16.63
CA MET A 1 15.70 5.72 16.29
C MET A 1 14.37 5.18 15.78
N LYS A 2 13.19 5.56 16.31
CA LYS A 2 11.87 5.18 15.75
C LYS A 2 11.61 5.67 14.32
N GLN A 3 12.15 6.84 13.96
CA GLN A 3 11.95 7.44 12.63
C GLN A 3 12.75 6.72 11.54
N THR A 4 13.91 6.14 11.89
CA THR A 4 14.82 5.51 10.92
C THR A 4 14.20 4.30 10.24
N SER A 5 13.36 3.53 10.94
CA SER A 5 12.65 2.39 10.34
C SER A 5 11.63 2.81 9.27
N TRP A 6 11.15 4.05 9.29
CA TRP A 6 10.18 4.56 8.32
C TRP A 6 10.83 5.20 7.09
N ILE A 7 12.13 5.54 7.16
CA ILE A 7 12.83 6.20 6.04
C ILE A 7 12.85 5.30 4.82
N LEU A 8 13.17 4.02 4.99
CA LEU A 8 13.25 3.06 3.88
C LEU A 8 11.89 2.87 3.21
N THR A 9 10.84 2.67 4.03
CA THR A 9 9.45 2.57 3.56
C THR A 9 8.97 3.85 2.88
N LEU A 10 9.33 5.02 3.42
CA LEU A 10 8.98 6.31 2.84
C LEU A 10 9.61 6.48 1.46
N ILE A 11 10.91 6.26 1.34
CA ILE A 11 11.63 6.39 0.06
C ILE A 11 11.05 5.41 -0.97
N SER A 12 10.86 4.15 -0.60
CA SER A 12 10.31 3.14 -1.52
C SER A 12 8.89 3.48 -1.97
N SER A 13 8.00 3.85 -1.04
CA SER A 13 6.61 4.21 -1.37
C SER A 13 6.50 5.51 -2.17
N LEU A 14 7.40 6.49 -1.94
CA LEU A 14 7.51 7.68 -2.78
C LEU A 14 7.92 7.33 -4.21
N VAL A 15 8.97 6.52 -4.38
CA VAL A 15 9.40 6.07 -5.71
C VAL A 15 8.27 5.32 -6.41
N CYS A 16 7.57 4.42 -5.70
CA CYS A 16 6.41 3.71 -6.26
C CYS A 16 5.29 4.65 -6.71
N THR A 17 4.95 5.62 -5.87
CA THR A 17 3.90 6.60 -6.16
C THR A 17 4.28 7.47 -7.37
N PHE A 18 5.52 8.00 -7.41
CA PHE A 18 5.93 8.86 -8.51
C PHE A 18 6.09 8.11 -9.83
N VAL A 19 6.67 6.91 -9.79
CA VAL A 19 6.86 6.09 -10.99
C VAL A 19 5.52 5.64 -11.57
N SER A 20 4.52 5.33 -10.74
CA SER A 20 3.20 4.88 -11.23
C SER A 20 2.38 5.98 -11.90
N ILE A 21 2.49 7.24 -11.48
CA ILE A 21 1.67 8.36 -12.00
C ILE A 21 1.58 8.39 -13.54
N PRO A 22 2.69 8.43 -14.31
CA PRO A 22 2.61 8.48 -15.77
C PRO A 22 1.91 7.25 -16.37
N PHE A 23 2.14 6.06 -15.82
CA PHE A 23 1.50 4.84 -16.31
C PHE A 23 0.02 4.75 -15.93
N VAL A 24 -0.35 5.25 -14.75
CA VAL A 24 -1.76 5.39 -14.36
C VAL A 24 -2.46 6.38 -15.29
N ILE A 25 -1.86 7.53 -15.58
CA ILE A 25 -2.41 8.51 -16.52
C ILE A 25 -2.59 7.87 -17.90
N GLN A 26 -1.56 7.18 -18.41
CA GLN A 26 -1.64 6.47 -19.68
C GLN A 26 -2.75 5.41 -19.69
N PHE A 27 -2.89 4.65 -18.60
CA PHE A 27 -3.92 3.63 -18.44
C PHE A 27 -5.34 4.22 -18.35
N MET A 28 -5.50 5.40 -17.73
CA MET A 28 -6.76 6.13 -17.73
C MET A 28 -7.10 6.64 -19.15
N HIS A 29 -6.12 7.16 -19.89
CA HIS A 29 -6.30 7.61 -21.28
C HIS A 29 -6.61 6.46 -22.25
N SER A 30 -6.10 5.25 -21.99
CA SER A 30 -6.46 4.05 -22.76
C SER A 30 -7.84 3.49 -22.43
N LYS A 31 -8.67 4.23 -21.68
CA LYS A 31 -9.99 3.79 -21.20
C LYS A 31 -9.91 2.49 -20.37
N LEU A 32 -8.83 2.35 -19.59
CA LEU A 32 -8.62 1.23 -18.68
C LEU A 32 -8.42 -0.11 -19.41
N ASP A 33 -7.81 -0.08 -20.60
CA ASP A 33 -7.52 -1.28 -21.38
C ASP A 33 -6.43 -2.13 -20.73
N MET A 34 -6.84 -3.28 -20.19
CA MET A 34 -5.96 -4.24 -19.52
C MET A 34 -4.86 -4.80 -20.42
N ARG A 35 -5.01 -4.74 -21.75
CA ARG A 35 -3.98 -5.19 -22.69
C ARG A 35 -2.69 -4.36 -22.59
N LEU A 36 -2.79 -3.10 -22.17
CA LEU A 36 -1.61 -2.26 -21.93
C LEU A 36 -0.74 -2.80 -20.77
N LEU A 37 -1.34 -3.56 -19.86
CA LEU A 37 -0.69 -4.19 -18.70
C LEU A 37 -0.16 -5.59 -19.00
N ASP A 38 -0.34 -6.08 -20.23
CA ASP A 38 0.26 -7.34 -20.72
C ASP A 38 1.61 -7.09 -21.42
N THR A 39 2.00 -5.83 -21.64
CA THR A 39 3.24 -5.45 -22.31
C THR A 39 4.29 -4.97 -21.33
N ASP A 40 5.31 -5.81 -21.11
CA ASP A 40 6.48 -5.44 -20.32
C ASP A 40 7.55 -4.71 -21.13
N SER A 41 8.12 -3.69 -20.50
CA SER A 41 9.31 -2.99 -20.95
C SER A 41 10.43 -3.29 -19.97
N LYS A 42 11.69 -3.13 -20.40
CA LYS A 42 12.85 -3.27 -19.50
C LYS A 42 12.71 -2.42 -18.24
N PHE A 43 12.08 -1.24 -18.36
CA PHE A 43 11.79 -0.36 -17.24
C PHE A 43 10.86 -1.01 -16.21
N HIS A 44 9.75 -1.63 -16.65
CA HIS A 44 8.82 -2.32 -15.74
C HIS A 44 9.48 -3.45 -14.97
N THR A 45 10.32 -4.23 -15.66
CA THR A 45 11.10 -5.31 -15.04
C THR A 45 12.09 -4.76 -14.02
N THR A 46 12.88 -3.74 -14.37
CA THR A 46 13.84 -3.10 -13.46
C THR A 46 13.15 -2.50 -12.23
N PHE A 47 12.01 -1.82 -12.42
CA PHE A 47 11.24 -1.24 -11.34
C PHE A 47 10.66 -2.31 -10.39
N THR A 48 10.21 -3.43 -10.93
CA THR A 48 9.76 -4.58 -10.12
C THR A 48 10.92 -5.18 -9.31
N CYS A 49 12.10 -5.33 -9.92
CA CYS A 49 13.29 -5.78 -9.22
C CYS A 49 13.70 -4.82 -8.09
N PHE A 50 13.64 -3.50 -8.33
CA PHE A 50 13.88 -2.49 -7.30
C PHE A 50 12.97 -2.69 -6.08
N PHE A 51 11.67 -2.91 -6.30
CA PHE A 51 10.74 -3.12 -5.19
C PHE A 51 10.98 -4.45 -4.46
N ILE A 52 11.30 -5.53 -5.18
CA ILE A 52 11.71 -6.81 -4.56
C ILE A 52 12.95 -6.60 -3.69
N SER A 53 13.97 -5.89 -4.18
CA SER A 53 15.17 -5.57 -3.39
C SER A 53 14.84 -4.77 -2.14
N TYR A 54 13.93 -3.79 -2.23
CA TYR A 54 13.42 -3.07 -1.07
C TYR A 54 12.78 -4.02 -0.05
N LEU A 55 11.89 -4.93 -0.46
CA LEU A 55 11.22 -5.87 0.45
C LEU A 55 12.22 -6.77 1.18
N ILE A 56 13.25 -7.24 0.46
CA ILE A 56 14.33 -8.06 1.05
C ILE A 56 15.15 -7.23 2.04
N LEU A 57 15.51 -6.00 1.69
CA LEU A 57 16.25 -5.10 2.58
C LEU A 57 15.44 -4.75 3.83
N ASP A 58 14.15 -4.46 3.68
CA ASP A 58 13.26 -4.13 4.79
C ASP A 58 13.09 -5.32 5.75
N LEU A 59 12.92 -6.54 5.23
CA LEU A 59 12.91 -7.75 6.06
C LEU A 59 14.26 -8.01 6.73
N SER A 60 15.37 -7.85 6.00
CA SER A 60 16.71 -8.11 6.52
C SER A 60 17.06 -7.13 7.63
N LEU A 61 16.93 -5.83 7.38
CA LEU A 61 17.17 -4.78 8.37
C LEU A 61 16.15 -4.84 9.51
N GLY A 62 14.89 -5.13 9.22
CA GLY A 62 13.84 -5.35 10.21
C GLY A 62 14.15 -6.51 11.15
N SER A 63 14.68 -7.61 10.61
CA SER A 63 15.05 -8.81 11.39
C SER A 63 16.30 -8.64 12.27
N ILE A 64 17.18 -7.69 11.92
CA ILE A 64 18.41 -7.40 12.65
C ILE A 64 18.19 -6.28 13.67
N TYR A 65 17.64 -5.15 13.23
CA TYR A 65 17.59 -3.91 14.00
C TYR A 65 16.23 -3.64 14.66
N TYR A 66 15.14 -4.25 14.19
CA TYR A 66 13.77 -3.86 14.59
C TYR A 66 12.84 -5.07 14.82
N ARG A 67 13.33 -6.17 15.40
CA ARG A 67 12.57 -7.41 15.61
C ARG A 67 11.20 -7.21 16.28
N GLU A 68 11.09 -6.29 17.24
CA GLU A 68 9.84 -5.99 17.94
C GLU A 68 8.80 -5.24 17.08
N ARG A 69 9.21 -4.63 15.97
CA ARG A 69 8.35 -3.83 15.08
C ARG A 69 7.83 -4.62 13.88
N VAL A 70 8.56 -5.64 13.44
CA VAL A 70 8.14 -6.51 12.34
C VAL A 70 7.07 -7.47 12.86
N THR A 71 5.82 -7.00 12.93
CA THR A 71 4.73 -7.90 13.28
C THR A 71 4.52 -8.91 12.15
N ILE A 72 4.23 -10.16 12.52
CA ILE A 72 4.12 -11.31 11.59
C ILE A 72 3.19 -10.99 10.41
N MET A 73 2.05 -10.34 10.69
CA MET A 73 1.04 -10.03 9.67
C MET A 73 1.37 -8.83 8.77
N THR A 74 2.08 -7.82 9.27
CA THR A 74 2.34 -6.60 8.49
C THR A 74 3.71 -6.57 7.84
N GLY A 75 4.70 -7.27 8.40
CA GLY A 75 6.04 -7.37 7.83
C GLY A 75 6.26 -8.70 7.11
N TRP A 76 6.33 -9.80 7.85
CA TRP A 76 6.77 -11.10 7.29
C TRP A 76 5.83 -11.66 6.24
N VAL A 77 4.57 -11.91 6.59
CA VAL A 77 3.61 -12.55 5.66
C VAL A 77 3.36 -11.66 4.45
N HIS A 78 3.19 -10.36 4.67
CA HIS A 78 2.95 -9.40 3.60
C HIS A 78 4.15 -9.28 2.64
N HIS A 79 5.36 -9.03 3.15
CA HIS A 79 6.54 -8.86 2.28
C HIS A 79 6.94 -10.15 1.58
N LEU A 80 6.89 -11.32 2.25
CA LEU A 80 7.15 -12.61 1.60
C LEU A 80 6.14 -12.91 0.49
N PHE A 81 4.86 -12.60 0.74
CA PHE A 81 3.81 -12.77 -0.27
C PHE A 81 4.06 -11.86 -1.48
N TYR A 82 4.39 -10.58 -1.26
CA TYR A 82 4.74 -9.66 -2.34
C TYR A 82 5.96 -10.14 -3.13
N ILE A 83 7.03 -10.58 -2.45
CA ILE A 83 8.22 -11.13 -3.11
C ILE A 83 7.81 -12.29 -4.03
N ALA A 84 7.03 -13.25 -3.53
CA ALA A 84 6.57 -14.40 -4.32
C ALA A 84 5.72 -13.99 -5.53
N VAL A 85 4.76 -13.08 -5.35
CA VAL A 85 3.89 -12.60 -6.43
C VAL A 85 4.68 -11.82 -7.48
N LEU A 86 5.63 -10.97 -7.06
CA LEU A 86 6.42 -10.16 -7.99
C LEU A 86 7.44 -10.99 -8.77
N PHE A 87 8.06 -12.01 -8.15
CA PHE A 87 8.84 -12.98 -8.90
C PHE A 87 7.99 -13.73 -9.93
N TRP A 88 6.72 -14.01 -9.61
CA TRP A 88 5.80 -14.58 -10.58
C TRP A 88 5.47 -13.59 -11.71
N PHE A 89 5.27 -12.30 -11.40
CA PHE A 89 5.02 -11.27 -12.43
C PHE A 89 6.20 -11.15 -13.40
N LEU A 90 7.45 -11.21 -12.88
CA LEU A 90 8.66 -11.26 -13.70
C LEU A 90 8.68 -12.48 -14.62
N ARG A 91 8.30 -13.67 -14.12
CA ARG A 91 8.25 -14.90 -14.95
C ARG A 91 7.17 -14.84 -16.02
N LEU A 92 6.03 -14.22 -15.72
CA LEU A 92 4.90 -14.09 -16.64
C LEU A 92 5.00 -12.90 -17.59
N GLN A 93 6.00 -12.04 -17.42
CA GLN A 93 6.20 -10.79 -18.18
C GLN A 93 4.98 -9.86 -18.08
N ILE A 94 4.49 -9.66 -16.85
CA ILE A 94 3.37 -8.75 -16.52
C ILE A 94 3.76 -7.73 -15.42
N SER A 95 5.02 -7.33 -15.38
CA SER A 95 5.59 -6.33 -14.48
C SER A 95 4.96 -4.93 -14.65
N SER A 96 4.41 -4.64 -15.82
CA SER A 96 3.64 -3.42 -16.09
C SER A 96 2.39 -3.31 -15.21
N LEU A 97 1.72 -4.43 -14.91
CA LEU A 97 0.62 -4.49 -13.94
C LEU A 97 1.05 -3.99 -12.56
N PHE A 98 2.22 -4.43 -12.07
CA PHE A 98 2.78 -3.94 -10.81
C PHE A 98 3.10 -2.44 -10.88
N THR A 99 3.64 -1.97 -12.01
CA THR A 99 4.01 -0.56 -12.18
C THR A 99 2.78 0.36 -12.08
N VAL A 100 1.63 -0.04 -12.64
CA VAL A 100 0.37 0.72 -12.50
C VAL A 100 -0.21 0.54 -11.10
N ALA A 101 -0.19 -0.68 -10.57
CA ALA A 101 -0.73 -0.97 -9.23
C ALA A 101 0.09 -0.34 -8.09
N SER A 102 1.33 0.10 -8.32
CA SER A 102 2.17 0.70 -7.28
C SER A 102 1.67 2.08 -6.81
N ILE A 103 0.70 2.69 -7.52
CA ILE A 103 -0.04 3.87 -7.02
C ILE A 103 -0.79 3.58 -5.72
N LEU A 104 -1.11 2.31 -5.46
CA LEU A 104 -1.74 1.85 -4.22
C LEU A 104 -0.85 2.05 -2.99
N GLU A 105 0.43 2.43 -3.17
CA GLU A 105 1.36 2.78 -2.09
C GLU A 105 1.27 4.22 -1.61
N LEU A 106 0.50 5.09 -2.26
CA LEU A 106 0.29 6.48 -1.81
C LEU A 106 -0.18 6.59 -0.33
N PRO A 107 -1.11 5.74 0.17
CA PRO A 107 -1.48 5.78 1.59
C PRO A 107 -0.30 5.43 2.50
N THR A 108 0.66 4.60 2.04
CA THR A 108 1.88 4.29 2.80
C THR A 108 2.77 5.52 2.92
N VAL A 109 2.88 6.35 1.88
CA VAL A 109 3.62 7.63 1.94
C VAL A 109 3.08 8.50 3.07
N ILE A 110 1.76 8.69 3.10
CA ILE A 110 1.08 9.51 4.11
C ILE A 110 1.29 8.94 5.52
N LEU A 111 1.20 7.61 5.66
CA LEU A 111 1.45 6.92 6.92
C LEU A 111 2.90 7.08 7.40
N ALA A 112 3.87 6.94 6.49
CA ALA A 112 5.28 7.01 6.81
C ALA A 112 5.68 8.44 7.22
N ILE A 113 5.20 9.46 6.50
CA ILE A 113 5.38 10.87 6.88
C ILE A 113 4.79 11.14 8.27
N GLY A 114 3.53 10.75 8.51
CA GLY A 114 2.87 10.94 9.81
C GLY A 114 3.45 10.10 10.97
N SER A 115 4.28 9.12 10.65
CA SER A 115 5.02 8.30 11.63
C SER A 115 6.40 8.87 11.92
N MET A 116 6.99 9.62 10.99
CA MET A 116 8.24 10.35 11.18
C MET A 116 8.00 11.68 11.91
N ASP A 117 6.95 12.40 11.53
CA ASP A 117 6.57 13.68 12.11
C ASP A 117 5.10 13.66 12.55
N HIS A 118 4.86 13.89 13.85
CA HIS A 118 3.53 13.90 14.40
C HIS A 118 2.71 15.14 14.02
N GLU A 119 3.36 16.25 13.67
CA GLU A 119 2.67 17.48 13.22
C GLU A 119 2.09 17.30 11.81
N LEU A 120 2.80 16.54 10.95
CA LEU A 120 2.35 16.21 9.60
C LEU A 120 1.36 15.03 9.55
N ARG A 121 1.02 14.44 10.70
CA ARG A 121 0.14 13.27 10.78
C ARG A 121 -1.32 13.65 10.54
N SER A 122 -1.85 13.23 9.39
CA SER A 122 -3.29 13.34 9.08
C SER A 122 -3.95 11.96 9.00
N ASP A 123 -4.62 11.55 10.09
CA ASP A 123 -5.35 10.26 10.15
C ASP A 123 -6.52 10.22 9.14
N LEU A 124 -7.13 11.38 8.82
CA LEU A 124 -8.21 11.47 7.85
C LEU A 124 -7.69 11.28 6.42
N LEU A 125 -6.59 11.95 6.06
CA LEU A 125 -5.97 11.85 4.74
C LEU A 125 -5.46 10.42 4.50
N PHE A 126 -4.83 9.81 5.50
CA PHE A 126 -4.42 8.41 5.43
C PHE A 126 -5.64 7.49 5.24
N GLY A 127 -6.69 7.66 6.05
CA GLY A 127 -7.89 6.83 5.95
C GLY A 127 -8.63 6.97 4.62
N SER A 128 -8.77 8.19 4.10
CA SER A 128 -9.46 8.44 2.82
C SER A 128 -8.69 7.89 1.63
N THR A 129 -7.37 8.13 1.58
CA THR A 129 -6.52 7.61 0.50
C THR A 129 -6.43 6.08 0.54
N PHE A 130 -6.33 5.48 1.74
CA PHE A 130 -6.37 4.03 1.90
C PHE A 130 -7.69 3.45 1.37
N PHE A 131 -8.83 4.06 1.70
CA PHE A 131 -10.13 3.60 1.21
C PHE A 131 -10.23 3.70 -0.33
N LEU A 132 -9.90 4.86 -0.90
CA LEU A 132 -10.04 5.08 -2.34
C LEU A 132 -9.14 4.16 -3.16
N LEU A 133 -7.88 4.00 -2.74
CA LEU A 133 -6.92 3.22 -3.49
C LEU A 133 -7.01 1.73 -3.15
N ARG A 134 -6.83 1.35 -1.89
CA ARG A 134 -6.70 -0.06 -1.49
C ARG A 134 -8.02 -0.80 -1.35
N LEU A 135 -9.16 -0.12 -1.25
CA LEU A 135 -10.47 -0.75 -1.30
C LEU A 135 -11.13 -0.53 -2.65
N VAL A 136 -11.43 0.71 -3.04
CA VAL A 136 -12.22 0.99 -4.24
C VAL A 136 -11.44 0.65 -5.53
N ALA A 137 -10.26 1.25 -5.73
CA ALA A 137 -9.49 1.02 -6.95
C ALA A 137 -8.99 -0.43 -7.05
N HIS A 138 -8.57 -1.04 -5.94
CA HIS A 138 -8.18 -2.45 -5.91
C HIS A 138 -9.37 -3.39 -6.22
N ALA A 139 -10.56 -3.16 -5.67
CA ALA A 139 -11.74 -3.98 -5.97
C ALA A 139 -12.11 -3.87 -7.46
N TRP A 140 -12.12 -2.65 -8.00
CA TRP A 140 -12.34 -2.41 -9.42
C TRP A 140 -11.31 -3.13 -10.29
N MET A 141 -10.01 -3.01 -9.96
CA MET A 141 -8.91 -3.69 -10.66
C MET A 141 -9.09 -5.21 -10.63
N THR A 142 -9.54 -5.78 -9.51
CA THR A 142 -9.80 -7.22 -9.36
C THR A 142 -10.89 -7.69 -10.31
N ILE A 143 -11.99 -6.94 -10.44
CA ILE A 143 -13.09 -7.24 -11.35
C ILE A 143 -12.61 -7.14 -12.81
N ALA A 144 -11.84 -6.11 -13.13
CA ALA A 144 -11.33 -5.90 -14.47
C ALA A 144 -10.28 -6.98 -14.86
N LEU A 145 -9.43 -7.42 -13.93
CA LEU A 145 -8.54 -8.57 -14.11
C LEU A 145 -9.32 -9.85 -14.40
N LYS A 146 -10.45 -10.08 -13.72
CA LYS A 146 -11.29 -11.26 -13.95
C LYS A 146 -11.90 -11.28 -15.36
N ARG A 147 -12.26 -10.11 -15.89
CA ARG A 147 -12.99 -9.98 -17.16
C ARG A 147 -12.07 -9.90 -18.39
N HIS A 148 -10.95 -9.19 -18.27
CA HIS A 148 -10.20 -8.73 -19.44
C HIS A 148 -8.73 -9.19 -19.48
N HIS A 149 -8.17 -9.66 -18.36
CA HIS A 149 -6.76 -10.04 -18.32
C HIS A 149 -6.52 -11.42 -18.95
N ARG A 150 -5.43 -11.56 -19.69
CA ARG A 150 -5.05 -12.82 -20.35
C ARG A 150 -4.89 -13.97 -19.36
N ILE A 151 -4.28 -13.69 -18.22
CA ILE A 151 -3.97 -14.68 -17.18
C ILE A 151 -5.11 -14.73 -16.15
N LYS A 152 -6.01 -15.69 -16.32
CA LYS A 152 -7.22 -15.85 -15.50
C LYS A 152 -6.97 -16.10 -14.00
N VAL A 153 -5.76 -16.43 -13.58
CA VAL A 153 -5.44 -16.62 -12.15
C VAL A 153 -5.16 -15.28 -11.43
N MET A 154 -4.87 -14.20 -12.16
CA MET A 154 -4.45 -12.94 -11.54
C MET A 154 -5.52 -12.29 -10.65
N TRP A 155 -6.80 -12.41 -11.01
CA TRP A 155 -7.88 -11.91 -10.15
C TRP A 155 -7.99 -12.69 -8.84
N VAL A 156 -7.58 -13.97 -8.81
CA VAL A 156 -7.56 -14.78 -7.58
C VAL A 156 -6.50 -14.24 -6.63
N ILE A 157 -5.31 -13.91 -7.13
CA ILE A 157 -4.23 -13.30 -6.34
C ILE A 157 -4.72 -11.96 -5.76
N ALA A 158 -5.30 -11.11 -6.60
CA ALA A 158 -5.86 -9.82 -6.18
C ALA A 158 -6.97 -10.02 -5.12
N LEU A 159 -7.83 -11.02 -5.27
CA LEU A 159 -8.87 -11.34 -4.30
C LEU A 159 -8.30 -11.83 -2.97
N VAL A 160 -7.22 -12.61 -2.97
CA VAL A 160 -6.55 -13.11 -1.75
C VAL A 160 -5.93 -11.97 -0.94
N ILE A 161 -5.44 -10.92 -1.61
CA ILE A 161 -4.87 -9.73 -0.95
C ILE A 161 -5.98 -8.88 -0.30
N TYR A 162 -7.16 -8.83 -0.92
CA TYR A 162 -8.21 -7.90 -0.53
C TYR A 162 -8.66 -7.99 0.96
N PRO A 163 -8.84 -9.17 1.58
CA PRO A 163 -9.12 -9.30 3.01
C PRO A 163 -8.10 -8.61 3.92
N LEU A 164 -6.82 -8.60 3.53
CA LEU A 164 -5.77 -7.92 4.30
C LEU A 164 -6.02 -6.42 4.36
N HIS A 165 -6.42 -5.82 3.23
CA HIS A 165 -6.76 -4.40 3.18
C HIS A 165 -8.03 -4.08 3.97
N LEU A 166 -9.04 -4.96 3.93
CA LEU A 166 -10.23 -4.82 4.78
C LEU A 166 -9.88 -4.85 6.27
N TYR A 167 -9.03 -5.79 6.68
CA TYR A 167 -8.57 -5.90 8.06
C TYR A 167 -7.83 -4.63 8.52
N TRP A 168 -6.92 -4.11 7.69
CA TRP A 168 -6.21 -2.86 8.01
C TRP A 168 -7.15 -1.66 8.06
N PHE A 169 -8.08 -1.54 7.10
CA PHE A 169 -9.06 -0.46 7.09
C PHE A 169 -9.97 -0.50 8.33
N TYR A 170 -10.41 -1.69 8.75
CA TYR A 170 -11.12 -1.88 10.00
C TYR A 170 -10.32 -1.37 11.21
N GLY A 171 -9.02 -1.68 11.28
CA GLY A 171 -8.11 -1.15 12.30
C GLY A 171 -8.02 0.38 12.29
N ILE A 172 -7.95 1.00 11.11
CA ILE A 172 -7.93 2.45 10.92
C ILE A 172 -9.22 3.07 11.45
N VAL A 173 -10.38 2.54 11.05
CA VAL A 173 -11.70 3.03 11.49
C VAL A 173 -11.85 2.91 13.00
N ARG A 174 -11.54 1.74 13.57
CA ARG A 174 -11.63 1.49 15.02
C ARG A 174 -10.76 2.46 15.82
N THR A 175 -9.53 2.70 15.35
CA THR A 175 -8.59 3.64 16.00
C THR A 175 -9.13 5.07 15.95
N ASN A 176 -9.63 5.50 14.79
CA ASN A 176 -10.22 6.83 14.63
C ASN A 176 -11.47 7.03 15.49
N LEU A 177 -12.34 6.02 15.59
CA LEU A 177 -13.52 6.06 16.46
C LEU A 177 -13.14 6.17 17.93
N LYS A 178 -12.13 5.39 18.38
CA LYS A 178 -11.63 5.47 19.76
C LYS A 178 -11.07 6.86 20.08
N LYS A 179 -10.27 7.45 19.16
CA LYS A 179 -9.74 8.82 19.31
C LYS A 179 -10.85 9.86 19.39
N ARG A 180 -11.89 9.75 18.53
CA ARG A 180 -13.05 10.65 18.55
C ARG A 180 -13.83 10.54 19.86
N LYS A 181 -14.04 9.32 20.38
CA LYS A 181 -14.71 9.11 21.68
C LYS A 181 -13.92 9.73 22.83
N LEU A 182 -12.60 9.52 22.87
CA LEU A 182 -11.72 10.12 23.88
C LEU A 182 -11.73 11.65 23.84
N ARG A 183 -11.63 12.26 22.64
CA ARG A 183 -11.73 13.71 22.49
C ARG A 183 -13.06 14.27 23.03
N ARG A 184 -14.18 13.59 22.73
CA ARG A 184 -15.50 13.99 23.26
C ARG A 184 -15.58 13.92 24.78
N ILE A 185 -14.98 12.89 25.40
CA ILE A 185 -14.94 12.76 26.87
C ILE A 185 -14.11 13.91 27.47
N VAL A 186 -12.90 14.16 26.96
CA VAL A 186 -12.04 15.24 27.46
C VAL A 186 -12.71 16.61 27.35
N VAL A 187 -13.33 16.92 26.21
CA VAL A 187 -14.07 18.18 26.03
C VAL A 187 -15.21 18.31 27.03
N LYS A 188 -15.95 17.20 27.29
CA LYS A 188 -17.04 17.21 28.26
C LYS A 188 -16.53 17.37 29.71
N THR A 189 -15.41 16.75 30.07
CA THR A 189 -14.79 16.92 31.41
C THR A 189 -14.33 18.35 31.62
N ILE A 190 -13.57 18.93 30.68
CA ILE A 190 -13.13 20.33 30.77
C ILE A 190 -14.33 21.28 30.85
N SER A 191 -15.38 21.03 30.08
CA SER A 191 -16.60 21.84 30.14
C SER A 191 -17.33 21.73 31.50
N ASN A 192 -17.17 20.64 32.24
CA ASN A 192 -17.80 20.46 33.55
C ASN A 192 -16.95 21.02 34.70
N ASP A 193 -15.63 21.18 34.51
CA ASP A 193 -14.73 21.76 35.52
C ASP A 193 -14.72 23.30 35.52
N VAL A 194 -15.33 23.92 34.51
CA VAL A 194 -15.39 25.39 34.32
C VAL A 194 -16.71 26.01 34.84
N PHE A 195 -17.65 25.20 35.32
CA PHE A 195 -18.89 25.61 35.97
C PHE A 195 -18.99 25.03 37.37
#